data_AF-A0A930XRE2-F1
#
_entry.id   AF-A0A930XRE2-F1
#
_cell.length_a   1.000
_cell.length_b   1.000
_cell.length_c   1.000
_cell.angle_alpha   90.00
_cell.angle_beta   90.00
_cell.angle_gamma   90.00
#
_symmetry.space_group_name_H-M   'P 1'
#
loop_
_entity.id
_entity.type
_entity.pdbx_description
1 polymer ?
#
loop_
_entity_poly.entity_id
_entity_poly.type
_entity_poly.pdbx_seq_one_letter_code
_entity_poly.pdbx_strand_id
1 'polypeptide(L)' 'MKGLLIGSTVASGGKSAAVLGLGRQLQGLGLRLGYGKPVGTDWERQGQAIVDPDVELVSRVL' A
#
# COMPACT_ATOMS: atom_id res chain seq x y z
N MET A 1 13.81 -6.09 11.63
CA MET A 1 12.54 -5.53 11.09
C MET A 1 11.76 -6.66 10.43
N LYS A 2 10.43 -6.71 10.57
CA LYS A 2 9.57 -7.71 9.90
C LYS A 2 8.92 -7.05 8.69
N GLY A 3 8.82 -7.76 7.57
CA GLY A 3 8.20 -7.27 6.35
C GLY A 3 7.21 -8.30 5.80
N LEU A 4 6.13 -7.83 5.19
CA LEU A 4 5.13 -8.64 4.50
C LEU A 4 5.04 -8.18 3.05
N LEU A 5 5.33 -9.09 2.11
CA LEU A 5 5.17 -8.83 0.68
C LEU A 5 3.85 -9.43 0.19
N ILE A 6 2.99 -8.62 -0.41
CA ILE A 6 1.72 -9.06 -0.98
C ILE A 6 1.79 -8.94 -2.50
N GLY A 7 1.86 -10.09 -3.18
CA GLY A 7 1.84 -10.22 -4.64
C GLY A 7 0.53 -10.78 -5.17
N SER A 8 0.37 -10.78 -6.49
CA SER A 8 -0.74 -11.45 -7.19
C SER A 8 -0.28 -11.86 -8.58
N THR A 9 -0.84 -12.95 -9.09
CA THR A 9 -0.64 -13.41 -10.47
C THR A 9 -1.45 -12.61 -11.49
N VAL A 10 -2.34 -11.72 -11.03
CA VAL A 10 -3.16 -10.85 -11.88
C VAL A 10 -3.01 -9.37 -11.49
N ALA A 11 -2.98 -8.52 -12.52
CA ALA A 11 -3.05 -7.07 -12.34
C ALA A 11 -4.44 -6.68 -11.78
N SER A 12 -4.49 -5.61 -10.97
CA SER A 12 -5.73 -5.06 -10.40
C SER A 12 -6.63 -6.03 -9.61
N GLY A 13 -6.13 -7.21 -9.20
CA GLY A 13 -6.88 -8.21 -8.43
C GLY A 13 -7.11 -7.89 -6.94
N GLY A 14 -7.21 -6.61 -6.56
CA GLY A 14 -7.56 -6.21 -5.18
C GLY A 14 -6.42 -6.25 -4.15
N LYS A 15 -5.15 -6.30 -4.57
CA LYS A 15 -3.99 -6.29 -3.65
C LYS A 15 -4.02 -5.12 -2.66
N SER A 16 -4.30 -3.91 -3.13
CA SER A 16 -4.37 -2.70 -2.30
C SER A 16 -5.48 -2.81 -1.25
N ALA A 17 -6.64 -3.37 -1.59
CA ALA A 17 -7.71 -3.63 -0.65
C ALA A 17 -7.30 -4.65 0.44
N ALA A 18 -6.60 -5.73 0.05
CA ALA A 18 -6.07 -6.71 1.00
C ALA A 18 -5.03 -6.10 1.94
N VAL A 19 -4.11 -5.28 1.42
CA VAL A 19 -3.14 -4.50 2.23
C VAL A 19 -3.87 -3.62 3.24
N LEU A 20 -4.89 -2.87 2.83
CA LEU A 20 -5.65 -1.99 3.72
C LEU A 20 -6.35 -2.77 4.83
N GLY A 21 -7.03 -3.87 4.49
CA GLY A 21 -7.71 -4.72 5.47
C GLY A 21 -6.76 -5.31 6.51
N LEU A 22 -5.63 -5.87 6.05
CA LEU A 22 -4.59 -6.39 6.93
C LEU A 22 -3.95 -5.29 7.78
N GLY A 23 -3.64 -4.15 7.17
CA GLY A 23 -3.06 -3.00 7.85
C GLY A 23 -3.94 -2.51 8.99
N ARG A 24 -5.26 -2.37 8.77
CA ARG A 24 -6.22 -1.99 9.80
C ARG A 24 -6.27 -2.98 10.96
N GLN A 25 -6.30 -4.28 10.67
CA GLN A 25 -6.29 -5.30 11.72
C GLN A 25 -5.00 -5.24 12.55
N LEU A 26 -3.85 -5.11 11.89
CA LEU A 26 -2.55 -5.03 12.57
C LEU A 26 -2.41 -3.74 13.39
N GLN A 27 -2.90 -2.59 12.90
CA GLN A 27 -2.99 -1.36 13.68
C GLN A 27 -3.90 -1.53 14.91
N GLY A 28 -5.02 -2.24 14.77
CA GLY A 28 -5.90 -2.59 15.90
C GLY A 28 -5.24 -3.45 16.97
N LEU A 29 -4.18 -4.19 16.61
CA LEU A 29 -3.31 -4.92 17.55
C LEU A 29 -2.19 -4.06 18.15
N GLY A 30 -2.18 -2.74 17.89
CA GLY A 30 -1.19 -1.80 18.40
C GLY A 30 0.14 -1.77 17.63
N LEU A 31 0.19 -2.37 16.43
CA LEU A 31 1.40 -2.40 15.62
C LEU A 31 1.55 -1.12 14.78
N ARG A 32 2.75 -0.53 14.80
CA ARG A 32 3.11 0.54 13.87
C ARG A 32 3.54 -0.06 12.55
N LEU A 33 2.98 0.44 11.46
CA LEU A 33 3.20 -0.07 10.11
C LEU A 33 3.84 1.00 9.24
N GLY A 34 4.69 0.55 8.31
CA GLY A 34 5.04 1.32 7.12
C GLY A 34 4.46 0.60 5.90
N TYR A 35 4.16 1.35 4.85
CA TYR A 35 3.74 0.82 3.57
C TYR A 35 4.69 1.29 2.47
N GLY A 36 4.93 0.41 1.50
CA GLY A 36 5.69 0.73 0.30
C GLY A 36 5.33 -0.22 -0.82
N LYS A 37 5.38 0.29 -2.05
CA LYS A 37 5.17 -0.48 -3.27
C LYS A 37 6.50 -0.56 -4.02
N PRO A 38 7.21 -1.70 -3.98
CA PRO A 38 8.55 -1.81 -4.55
C PRO A 38 8.56 -1.79 -6.08
N VAL A 39 7.43 -2.16 -6.70
CA VAL A 39 7.24 -2.12 -8.15
C VAL A 39 6.08 -1.18 -8.43
N GLY A 40 6.41 0.09 -8.70
CA GLY A 40 5.44 1.09 -9.14
C GLY A 40 4.98 0.79 -10.57
N THR A 41 3.68 0.87 -10.79
CA THR A 41 3.07 0.54 -12.10
C THR A 41 2.37 1.72 -12.73
N ASP A 42 1.94 2.70 -11.93
CA ASP A 42 1.31 3.93 -12.38
C ASP A 42 1.96 5.11 -11.66
N TRP A 43 2.33 6.13 -12.42
CA TRP A 43 3.03 7.30 -11.92
C TRP A 43 2.20 8.54 -12.19
N GLU A 44 1.56 9.06 -11.16
CA GLU A 44 0.78 10.28 -11.27
C GLU A 44 1.55 11.47 -10.70
N ARG A 45 1.45 12.61 -11.38
CA ARG A 45 2.07 13.84 -10.89
C ARG A 45 1.11 14.53 -9.92
N GLN A 46 1.54 14.69 -8.67
CA GLN A 46 0.84 15.48 -7.67
C GLN A 46 1.69 16.66 -7.24
N GLY A 47 1.36 17.83 -7.79
CA GLY A 47 2.19 19.03 -7.64
C GLY A 47 3.60 18.81 -8.20
N GLN A 48 4.59 18.80 -7.31
CA GLN A 48 5.99 18.57 -7.66
C GLN A 48 6.45 17.11 -7.45
N ALA A 49 5.62 16.26 -6.85
CA ALA A 49 5.95 14.85 -6.62
C ALA A 49 5.37 13.95 -7.71
N ILE A 50 6.06 12.83 -7.98
CA ILE A 50 5.53 11.70 -8.74
C ILE A 50 5.20 10.62 -7.73
N VAL A 51 3.94 10.21 -7.67
CA VAL A 51 3.42 9.29 -6.64
C VAL A 51 2.65 8.17 -7.33
N ASP A 52 2.79 6.95 -6.80
CA ASP A 52 1.94 5.83 -7.21
C ASP A 52 0.58 5.94 -6.50
N PRO A 53 -0.55 5.92 -7.22
CA PRO A 53 -1.88 6.09 -6.63
C PRO A 53 -2.20 5.10 -5.51
N ASP A 54 -1.67 3.86 -5.56
CA ASP A 54 -1.86 2.89 -4.48
C ASP A 54 -1.13 3.33 -3.20
N VAL A 55 0.08 3.89 -3.34
CA VAL A 55 0.86 4.41 -2.21
C VAL A 55 0.16 5.58 -1.57
N GLU A 56 -0.38 6.48 -2.38
CA GLU A 56 -1.15 7.59 -1.87
C GLU A 56 -2.41 7.11 -1.14
N LEU A 57 -3.21 6.24 -1.77
CA LEU A 57 -4.43 5.69 -1.20
C LEU A 57 -4.14 5.05 0.17
N VAL A 58 -3.11 4.20 0.25
CA VAL A 58 -2.75 3.55 1.50
C VAL A 58 -2.32 4.56 2.56
N SER A 59 -1.53 5.58 2.19
CA SER A 59 -1.08 6.62 3.12
C SER A 59 -2.20 7.50 3.69
N ARG A 60 -3.32 7.63 2.97
CA ARG A 60 -4.50 8.37 3.43
C ARG A 60 -5.36 7.55 4.38
N VAL A 61 -5.29 6.22 4.29
CA VAL A 61 -6.14 5.31 5.06
C VAL A 61 -5.40 4.83 6.31
N LEU A 62 -4.21 4.25 6.18
CA LEU A 62 -3.44 3.69 7.29
C LEU A 62 -2.58 4.75 7.98
#